data_AF-T0TVJ3-F1
#
_entry.id   AF-T0TVJ3-F1
#
_cell.length_a   1.000
_cell.length_b   1.000
_cell.length_c   1.000
_cell.angle_alpha   90.00
_cell.angle_beta   90.00
_cell.angle_gamma   90.00
#
_symmetry.space_group_name_H-M   'P 1'
#
loop_
_entity.id
_entity.type
_entity.pdbx_description
1 polymer ?
#
loop_
_entity_poly.entity_id
_entity_poly.type
_entity_poly.pdbx_seq_one_letter_code
_entity_poly.pdbx_strand_id
1 'polypeptide(L)'
;MSALYNYANVLRAGELDIKSARLKAGMTQKELGKILGVTKQTIINYEKGTTEPSWERLEDIAKALKIDVDELFPYSEFGEKKGDLKWAEHLERLANDFQYARMAEEELLLQSLFNYSKFQREVEQKTYMKEQLNQALELESNNTMSDEDKIDLITLKYEKDIQKKIDNLIALYKEQSDKELDAIRFEKINL
;
A
#
# COMPACT_ATOMS: atom_id res chain seq x y z
N MET A 1 20.19 1.55 3.57
CA MET A 1 19.87 1.68 2.13
C MET A 1 18.59 2.48 2.02
N SER A 2 18.55 3.44 1.09
CA SER A 2 17.31 4.10 0.66
C SER A 2 16.26 3.04 0.32
N ALA A 3 15.00 3.29 0.68
CA ALA A 3 13.90 2.34 0.57
C ALA A 3 13.83 1.66 -0.82
N LEU A 4 13.61 0.35 -0.82
CA LEU A 4 13.46 -0.50 -2.02
C LEU A 4 12.14 -0.27 -2.79
N TYR A 5 11.33 0.70 -2.34
CA TYR A 5 10.11 1.12 -3.03
C TYR A 5 10.24 2.58 -3.47
N ASN A 6 10.04 2.80 -4.77
CA ASN A 6 9.99 4.11 -5.39
C ASN A 6 8.60 4.74 -5.13
N TYR A 7 8.44 5.33 -3.95
CA TYR A 7 7.25 6.07 -3.52
C TYR A 7 6.80 7.17 -4.50
N ALA A 8 7.70 7.65 -5.37
CA ALA A 8 7.44 8.79 -6.25
C ALA A 8 6.32 8.55 -7.30
N ASN A 9 5.95 7.29 -7.56
CA ASN A 9 4.87 6.96 -8.50
C ASN A 9 3.54 6.61 -7.80
N VAL A 10 3.57 6.14 -6.54
CA VAL A 10 2.35 5.96 -5.73
C VAL A 10 1.75 7.32 -5.35
N LEU A 11 2.62 8.33 -5.15
CA LEU A 11 2.27 9.73 -4.88
C LEU A 11 1.62 10.50 -6.06
N ARG A 12 1.65 9.99 -7.30
CA ARG A 12 1.33 10.82 -8.49
C ARG A 12 -0.16 11.07 -8.79
N ALA A 13 -1.11 10.39 -8.14
CA ALA A 13 -2.52 10.56 -8.50
C ALA A 13 -3.55 10.32 -7.38
N GLY A 14 -3.11 9.92 -6.17
CA GLY A 14 -4.03 9.45 -5.12
C GLY A 14 -4.26 10.35 -3.91
N GLU A 15 -3.42 11.35 -3.62
CA GLU A 15 -3.22 11.77 -2.22
C GLU A 15 -3.14 13.29 -1.98
N LEU A 16 -3.85 14.13 -2.75
CA LEU A 16 -4.03 15.56 -2.44
C LEU A 16 -5.52 15.85 -2.25
N ASP A 17 -5.93 16.28 -1.05
CA ASP A 17 -7.32 16.62 -0.72
C ASP A 17 -7.52 18.14 -0.49
N ILE A 18 -7.09 18.92 -1.49
CA ILE A 18 -7.28 20.38 -1.53
C ILE A 18 -8.78 20.73 -1.44
N LYS A 19 -9.65 19.90 -2.00
CA LYS A 19 -11.09 20.13 -2.02
C LYS A 19 -11.68 20.07 -0.61
N SER A 20 -11.39 19.01 0.16
CA SER A 20 -11.90 18.90 1.53
C SER A 20 -11.28 19.96 2.43
N ALA A 21 -9.99 20.24 2.30
CA ALA A 21 -9.33 21.32 3.05
C ALA A 21 -10.00 22.68 2.77
N ARG A 22 -10.27 23.00 1.50
CA ARG A 22 -10.98 24.22 1.11
C ARG A 22 -12.39 24.30 1.71
N LEU A 23 -13.13 23.20 1.67
CA LEU A 23 -14.48 23.14 2.21
C LEU A 23 -14.49 23.27 3.74
N LYS A 24 -13.53 22.67 4.45
CA LYS A 24 -13.34 22.85 5.90
C LYS A 24 -13.04 24.31 6.27
N ALA A 25 -12.28 25.00 5.42
CA ALA A 25 -12.02 26.44 5.55
C ALA A 25 -13.22 27.32 5.15
N GLY A 26 -14.35 26.73 4.73
CA GLY A 26 -15.56 27.45 4.34
C GLY A 26 -15.44 28.26 3.04
N MET A 27 -14.45 27.97 2.21
CA MET A 27 -14.16 28.75 0.99
C MET A 27 -14.78 28.12 -0.26
N THR A 28 -15.13 28.94 -1.24
CA THR A 28 -15.45 28.51 -2.61
C THR A 28 -14.20 28.44 -3.48
N GLN A 29 -14.26 27.70 -4.59
CA GLN A 29 -13.15 27.63 -5.57
C GLN A 29 -12.78 29.00 -6.14
N LYS A 30 -13.77 29.91 -6.25
CA LYS A 30 -13.54 31.27 -6.75
C LYS A 30 -12.81 32.13 -5.73
N GLU A 31 -13.13 31.98 -4.45
CA GLU A 31 -12.47 32.71 -3.36
C GLU A 31 -11.03 32.24 -3.19
N LEU A 32 -10.79 30.92 -3.18
CA LEU A 32 -9.44 30.37 -3.12
C LEU A 32 -8.61 30.81 -4.34
N GLY A 33 -9.19 30.77 -5.54
CA GLY A 33 -8.53 31.27 -6.75
C GLY A 33 -8.17 32.75 -6.66
N LYS A 34 -9.07 33.59 -6.13
CA LYS A 34 -8.83 35.02 -5.92
C LYS A 34 -7.68 35.27 -4.94
N ILE A 35 -7.61 34.52 -3.84
CA ILE A 35 -6.53 34.63 -2.85
C ILE A 35 -5.18 34.24 -3.46
N LEU A 36 -5.17 33.17 -4.26
CA LEU A 36 -3.95 32.62 -4.88
C LEU A 36 -3.54 33.32 -6.18
N GLY A 37 -4.34 34.28 -6.67
CA GLY A 37 -4.10 34.95 -7.94
C GLY A 37 -4.26 34.05 -9.18
N VAL A 38 -5.06 32.99 -9.07
CA VAL A 38 -5.31 32.03 -10.16
C VAL A 38 -6.79 31.96 -10.54
N THR A 39 -7.09 31.39 -11.70
CA THR A 39 -8.48 31.25 -12.14
C THR A 39 -9.21 30.19 -11.32
N LYS A 40 -10.54 30.28 -11.23
CA LYS A 40 -11.39 29.21 -10.68
C LYS A 40 -11.10 27.87 -11.37
N GLN A 41 -10.85 27.89 -12.68
CA GLN A 41 -10.54 26.69 -13.46
C GLN A 41 -9.23 26.03 -13.01
N THR A 42 -8.23 26.82 -12.66
CA THR A 42 -6.96 26.33 -12.10
C THR A 42 -7.21 25.57 -10.78
N ILE A 43 -8.04 26.12 -9.88
CA ILE A 43 -8.42 25.43 -8.63
C ILE A 43 -9.19 24.13 -8.92
N ILE A 44 -10.12 24.15 -9.88
CA ILE A 44 -10.81 22.92 -10.32
C ILE A 44 -9.82 21.87 -10.82
N ASN A 45 -8.81 22.29 -11.59
CA ASN A 45 -7.81 21.37 -12.12
C ASN A 45 -6.92 20.79 -11.01
N TYR A 46 -6.54 21.61 -10.03
CA TYR A 46 -5.82 21.17 -8.84
C TYR A 46 -6.64 20.17 -8.02
N GLU A 47 -7.90 20.47 -7.73
CA GLU A 47 -8.79 19.56 -6.98
C GLU A 47 -9.11 18.25 -7.71
N LYS A 48 -9.01 18.24 -9.04
CA LYS A 48 -9.22 17.05 -9.87
C LYS A 48 -7.94 16.27 -10.16
N GLY A 49 -6.78 16.80 -9.77
CA GLY A 49 -5.47 16.24 -10.14
C GLY A 49 -5.15 16.31 -11.64
N THR A 50 -5.90 17.09 -12.42
CA THR A 50 -5.62 17.25 -13.87
C THR A 50 -4.45 18.19 -14.13
N THR A 51 -4.06 18.99 -13.14
CA THR A 51 -2.83 19.77 -13.14
C THR A 51 -2.25 19.69 -11.74
N GLU A 52 -0.98 19.34 -11.64
CA GLU A 52 -0.31 19.25 -10.35
C GLU A 52 0.19 20.64 -9.94
N PRO A 53 -0.18 21.15 -8.75
CA PRO A 53 0.43 22.37 -8.21
C PRO A 53 1.91 22.12 -7.92
N SER A 54 2.76 23.14 -8.10
CA SER A 54 4.14 23.06 -7.61
C SER A 54 4.18 23.04 -6.08
N TRP A 55 5.31 22.65 -5.50
CA TRP A 55 5.49 22.67 -4.05
C TRP A 55 5.23 24.05 -3.43
N GLU A 56 5.75 25.12 -4.03
CA GLU A 56 5.51 26.50 -3.57
C GLU A 56 4.01 26.85 -3.63
N ARG A 57 3.31 26.33 -4.64
CA ARG A 57 1.87 26.53 -4.76
C ARG A 57 1.09 25.76 -3.70
N LEU A 58 1.53 24.57 -3.30
CA LEU A 58 0.94 23.81 -2.20
C LEU A 58 1.09 24.56 -0.88
N GLU A 59 2.26 25.16 -0.62
CA GLU A 59 2.44 26.03 0.55
C GLU A 59 1.53 27.26 0.54
N ASP A 60 1.36 27.90 -0.62
CA ASP A 60 0.43 29.03 -0.76
C ASP A 60 -1.01 28.61 -0.50
N ILE A 61 -1.41 27.43 -0.98
CA ILE A 61 -2.73 26.85 -0.75
C ILE A 61 -2.92 26.59 0.75
N ALA A 62 -1.97 25.95 1.43
CA ALA A 62 -2.04 25.68 2.86
C ALA A 62 -2.14 26.98 3.68
N LYS A 63 -1.33 27.99 3.35
CA LYS A 63 -1.37 29.33 3.96
C LYS A 63 -2.72 30.02 3.76
N ALA A 64 -3.29 29.96 2.55
CA ALA A 64 -4.60 30.52 2.24
C ALA A 64 -5.72 29.83 3.04
N LEU A 65 -5.59 28.52 3.26
CA LEU A 65 -6.55 27.70 3.99
C LEU A 65 -6.33 27.67 5.52
N LYS A 66 -5.22 28.23 6.00
CA LYS A 66 -4.80 28.27 7.41
C LYS A 66 -4.64 26.88 8.04
N ILE A 67 -4.04 25.97 7.29
CA ILE A 67 -3.70 24.61 7.72
C ILE A 67 -2.21 24.35 7.52
N ASP A 68 -1.70 23.27 8.11
CA ASP A 68 -0.38 22.77 7.73
C ASP A 68 -0.41 22.17 6.31
N VAL A 69 0.70 22.24 5.58
CA VAL A 69 0.80 21.65 4.24
C VAL A 69 0.58 20.14 4.28
N ASP A 70 0.98 19.47 5.38
CA ASP A 70 0.80 18.04 5.61
C ASP A 70 -0.67 17.63 5.76
N GLU A 71 -1.58 18.59 6.00
CA GLU A 71 -3.03 18.34 6.04
C GLU A 71 -3.67 18.30 4.65
N LEU A 72 -2.97 18.75 3.61
CA LEU A 72 -3.39 18.56 2.22
C LEU A 72 -3.23 17.11 1.77
N PHE A 73 -2.47 16.31 2.51
CA PHE A 73 -2.19 14.90 2.22
C PHE A 73 -3.03 14.00 3.14
N PRO A 74 -4.03 13.29 2.61
CA PRO A 74 -4.91 12.44 3.40
C PRO A 74 -4.25 11.11 3.79
N TYR A 75 -3.04 10.82 3.30
CA TYR A 75 -2.28 9.60 3.57
C TYR A 75 -0.90 9.94 4.15
N SER A 76 -0.38 9.08 5.01
CA SER A 76 0.98 9.18 5.55
C SER A 76 2.02 8.73 4.53
N GLU A 77 3.31 8.97 4.81
CA GLU A 77 4.44 8.46 4.02
C GLU A 77 4.46 6.92 3.88
N PHE A 78 3.65 6.22 4.67
CA PHE A 78 3.43 4.77 4.63
C PHE A 78 2.13 4.36 3.92
N GLY A 79 1.43 5.29 3.27
CA GLY A 79 0.15 5.03 2.58
C GLY A 79 -1.05 4.85 3.53
N GLU A 80 -0.91 5.22 4.81
CA GLU A 80 -1.99 5.08 5.78
C GLU A 80 -2.89 6.31 5.76
N LYS A 81 -4.19 6.13 5.54
CA LYS A 81 -5.15 7.23 5.53
C LYS A 81 -5.28 7.87 6.92
N LYS A 82 -5.04 9.19 7.04
CA LYS A 82 -5.28 9.96 8.27
C LYS A 82 -6.79 10.01 8.57
N GLY A 83 -7.23 9.28 9.59
CA GLY A 83 -8.62 9.28 10.07
C GLY A 83 -9.51 8.25 9.37
N ASP A 84 -9.89 7.23 10.13
CA ASP A 84 -10.67 6.06 9.73
C ASP A 84 -11.99 6.36 8.99
N LEU A 85 -12.35 5.47 8.03
CA LEU A 85 -13.70 4.92 7.75
C LEU A 85 -13.86 4.26 6.35
N LYS A 86 -12.84 4.25 5.48
CA LYS A 86 -12.93 3.62 4.13
C LYS A 86 -12.18 2.31 3.93
N TRP A 87 -11.51 1.80 4.95
CA TRP A 87 -10.75 0.55 4.84
C TRP A 87 -11.66 -0.66 4.50
N ALA A 88 -12.85 -0.73 5.07
CA ALA A 88 -13.80 -1.81 4.76
C ALA A 88 -14.33 -1.77 3.32
N GLU A 89 -14.73 -0.60 2.81
CA GLU A 89 -15.21 -0.40 1.42
C GLU A 89 -14.08 -0.60 0.39
N HIS A 90 -12.85 -0.24 0.76
CA HIS A 90 -11.66 -0.48 -0.05
C HIS A 90 -11.32 -1.98 -0.10
N LEU A 91 -11.36 -2.69 1.04
CA LEU A 91 -11.19 -4.15 1.10
C LEU A 91 -12.27 -4.89 0.27
N GLU A 92 -13.50 -4.39 0.26
CA GLU A 92 -14.60 -4.95 -0.55
C GLU A 92 -14.36 -4.79 -2.06
N ARG A 93 -13.71 -3.70 -2.50
CA ARG A 93 -13.27 -3.50 -3.89
C ARG A 93 -11.99 -4.29 -4.21
N LEU A 94 -11.05 -4.37 -3.28
CA LEU A 94 -9.82 -5.18 -3.39
C LEU A 94 -10.14 -6.66 -3.57
N ALA A 95 -11.20 -7.16 -2.92
CA ALA A 95 -11.69 -8.52 -3.10
C ALA A 95 -12.31 -8.78 -4.49
N ASN A 96 -12.66 -7.73 -5.25
CA ASN A 96 -13.41 -7.83 -6.50
C ASN A 96 -12.63 -7.42 -7.77
N ASP A 97 -11.39 -6.94 -7.64
CA ASP A 97 -10.52 -6.59 -8.78
C ASP A 97 -9.26 -7.48 -8.79
N PHE A 98 -9.14 -8.32 -9.82
CA PHE A 98 -8.04 -9.27 -10.01
C PHE A 98 -6.66 -8.60 -9.97
N GLN A 99 -6.50 -7.41 -10.56
CA GLN A 99 -5.19 -6.75 -10.61
C GLN A 99 -4.71 -6.35 -9.23
N TYR A 100 -5.62 -5.93 -8.35
CA TYR A 100 -5.29 -5.55 -6.98
C TYR A 100 -5.14 -6.76 -6.07
N ALA A 101 -6.02 -7.77 -6.16
CA ALA A 101 -5.87 -9.01 -5.41
C ALA A 101 -4.51 -9.67 -5.69
N ARG A 102 -4.09 -9.66 -6.95
CA ARG A 102 -2.78 -10.13 -7.39
C ARG A 102 -1.64 -9.28 -6.81
N MET A 103 -1.73 -7.95 -6.93
CA MET A 103 -0.68 -7.04 -6.45
C MET A 103 -0.49 -7.14 -4.92
N ALA A 104 -1.59 -7.28 -4.17
CA ALA A 104 -1.54 -7.47 -2.73
C ALA A 104 -0.87 -8.81 -2.37
N GLU A 105 -1.21 -9.90 -3.07
CA GLU A 105 -0.60 -11.20 -2.81
C GLU A 105 0.88 -11.24 -3.25
N GLU A 106 1.25 -10.52 -4.32
CA GLU A 106 2.64 -10.28 -4.75
C GLU A 106 3.44 -9.54 -3.67
N GLU A 107 2.87 -8.49 -3.08
CA GLU A 107 3.50 -7.71 -2.02
C GLU A 107 3.70 -8.55 -0.75
N LEU A 108 2.67 -9.31 -0.34
CA LEU A 108 2.77 -10.24 0.78
C LEU A 108 3.86 -11.30 0.54
N LEU A 109 3.99 -11.81 -0.69
CA LEU A 109 5.03 -12.77 -1.05
C LEU A 109 6.42 -12.13 -0.96
N LEU A 110 6.60 -10.92 -1.50
CA LEU A 110 7.86 -10.19 -1.43
C LEU A 110 8.28 -9.90 0.02
N GLN A 111 7.32 -9.55 0.87
CA GLN A 111 7.57 -9.32 2.30
C GLN A 111 8.02 -10.61 3.01
N SER A 112 7.36 -11.73 2.73
CA SER A 112 7.76 -13.03 3.29
C SER A 112 9.15 -13.45 2.81
N LEU A 113 9.46 -13.27 1.51
CA LEU A 113 10.78 -13.56 0.94
C LEU A 113 11.87 -12.67 1.56
N PHE A 114 11.60 -11.38 1.72
CA PHE A 114 12.54 -10.45 2.35
C PHE A 114 12.80 -10.83 3.82
N ASN A 115 11.76 -11.11 4.59
CA ASN A 115 11.87 -11.52 5.98
C ASN A 115 12.66 -12.84 6.10
N TYR A 116 12.39 -13.80 5.22
CA TYR A 116 13.12 -15.07 5.20
C TYR A 116 14.60 -14.86 4.84
N SER A 117 14.91 -14.06 3.82
CA SER A 117 16.29 -13.71 3.46
C SER A 117 17.04 -13.01 4.60
N LYS A 118 16.36 -12.10 5.31
CA LYS A 118 16.93 -11.43 6.49
C LYS A 118 17.24 -12.45 7.59
N PHE A 119 16.30 -13.34 7.89
CA PHE A 119 16.50 -14.41 8.87
C PHE A 119 17.65 -15.34 8.49
N GLN A 120 17.73 -15.78 7.24
CA GLN A 120 18.83 -16.61 6.75
C GLN A 120 20.18 -15.92 6.96
N ARG A 121 20.27 -14.62 6.65
CA ARG A 121 21.49 -13.85 6.89
C ARG A 121 21.84 -13.77 8.39
N GLU A 122 20.85 -13.59 9.26
CA GLU A 122 21.07 -13.57 10.71
C GLU A 122 21.61 -14.92 11.21
N VAL A 123 21.10 -16.03 10.68
CA VAL A 123 21.56 -17.40 10.95
C VAL A 123 22.99 -17.63 10.45
N GLU A 124 23.28 -17.31 9.19
CA GLU A 124 24.61 -17.45 8.59
C GLU A 124 25.67 -16.66 9.36
N GLN A 125 25.32 -15.45 9.78
CA GLN A 125 26.21 -14.56 10.53
C GLN A 125 26.24 -14.87 12.04
N LYS A 126 25.42 -15.82 12.52
CA LYS A 126 25.23 -16.15 13.94
C LYS A 126 24.91 -14.92 14.80
N THR A 127 24.09 -14.01 14.26
CA THR A 127 23.69 -12.75 14.91
C THR A 127 22.28 -12.81 15.52
N TYR A 128 21.59 -13.93 15.40
CA TYR A 128 20.26 -14.15 15.97
C TYR A 128 20.27 -14.20 17.49
N MET A 129 19.20 -13.73 18.13
CA MET A 129 19.00 -13.84 19.57
C MET A 129 18.14 -15.07 19.90
N LYS A 130 18.50 -15.85 20.92
CA LYS A 130 17.71 -17.02 21.35
C LYS A 130 16.27 -16.67 21.70
N GLU A 131 16.07 -15.50 22.30
CA GLU A 131 14.74 -14.98 22.63
C GLU A 131 13.88 -14.75 21.38
N GLN A 132 14.48 -14.28 20.27
CA GLN A 132 13.78 -14.12 19.01
C GLN A 132 13.35 -15.46 18.42
N LEU A 133 14.19 -16.50 18.53
CA LEU A 133 13.83 -17.85 18.08
C LEU A 133 12.66 -18.42 18.91
N ASN A 134 12.68 -18.22 20.23
CA ASN A 134 11.60 -18.62 21.12
C ASN A 134 10.29 -17.89 20.76
N GLN A 135 10.35 -16.57 20.58
CA GLN A 135 9.18 -15.75 20.21
C GLN A 135 8.60 -16.15 18.85
N ALA A 136 9.43 -16.42 17.84
CA ALA A 136 8.98 -16.83 16.52
C ALA A 136 8.20 -18.16 16.51
N LEU A 137 8.49 -19.02 17.50
CA LEU A 137 7.86 -20.33 17.71
C LEU A 137 6.88 -20.36 18.89
N GLU A 138 6.62 -19.22 19.54
CA GLU A 138 5.75 -19.11 20.71
C GLU A 138 6.16 -20.06 21.87
N LEU A 139 7.46 -20.26 22.06
CA LEU A 139 8.02 -21.12 23.10
C LEU A 139 8.32 -20.35 24.39
N GLU A 140 8.07 -20.98 25.55
CA GLU A 140 8.46 -20.45 26.85
C GLU A 140 10.00 -20.37 27.00
N SER A 141 10.50 -19.44 27.80
CA SER A 141 11.94 -19.23 28.02
C SER A 141 12.69 -20.43 28.63
N ASN A 142 11.97 -21.34 29.29
CA ASN A 142 12.49 -22.55 29.93
C ASN A 142 12.56 -23.77 28.98
N ASN A 143 12.21 -23.61 27.69
CA ASN A 143 12.16 -24.72 26.75
C ASN A 143 13.53 -25.39 26.54
N THR A 144 13.52 -26.69 26.24
CA THR A 144 14.73 -27.51 26.04
C THR A 144 15.11 -27.69 24.57
N MET A 145 14.42 -27.03 23.64
CA MET A 145 14.66 -27.19 22.20
C MET A 145 15.98 -26.52 21.81
N SER A 146 16.77 -27.20 20.98
CA SER A 146 18.06 -26.66 20.54
C SER A 146 17.86 -25.46 19.61
N ASP A 147 18.86 -24.58 19.52
CA ASP A 147 18.78 -23.43 18.61
C ASP A 147 18.76 -23.88 17.15
N GLU A 148 19.42 -25.00 16.81
CA GLU A 148 19.39 -25.60 15.47
C GLU A 148 17.99 -26.09 15.10
N ASP A 149 17.34 -26.86 15.99
CA ASP A 149 15.96 -27.33 15.75
C ASP A 149 14.98 -26.15 15.62
N LYS A 150 15.17 -25.09 16.41
CA LYS A 150 14.35 -23.87 16.30
C LYS A 150 14.53 -23.19 14.95
N ILE A 151 15.77 -23.07 14.48
CA ILE A 151 16.09 -22.47 13.18
C ILE A 151 15.46 -23.28 12.05
N ASP A 152 15.54 -24.61 12.11
CA ASP A 152 14.92 -25.49 11.11
C ASP A 152 13.40 -25.34 11.09
N LEU A 153 12.74 -25.29 12.26
CA LEU A 153 11.29 -25.09 12.35
C LEU A 153 10.85 -23.71 11.85
N ILE A 154 11.60 -22.65 12.20
CA ILE A 154 11.32 -21.29 11.71
C ILE A 154 11.51 -21.22 10.18
N THR A 155 12.54 -21.89 9.67
CA THR A 155 12.79 -22.02 8.23
C THR A 155 11.61 -22.68 7.53
N LEU A 156 11.15 -23.85 8.02
CA LEU A 156 9.97 -24.52 7.48
C LEU A 156 8.69 -23.66 7.56
N LYS A 157 8.55 -22.84 8.62
CA LYS A 157 7.43 -21.90 8.77
C LYS A 157 7.46 -20.82 7.67
N TYR A 158 8.63 -20.25 7.37
CA TYR A 158 8.80 -19.30 6.27
C TYR A 158 8.53 -19.95 4.91
N GLU A 159 9.10 -21.14 4.65
CA GLU A 159 8.93 -21.85 3.38
C GLU A 159 7.47 -22.19 3.12
N LYS A 160 6.75 -22.69 4.13
CA LYS A 160 5.32 -22.99 4.05
C LYS A 160 4.49 -21.74 3.78
N ASP A 161 4.83 -20.63 4.43
CA ASP A 161 4.14 -19.36 4.26
C ASP A 161 4.34 -18.76 2.85
N ILE A 162 5.58 -18.81 2.35
CA ILE A 162 5.94 -18.41 0.99
C ILE A 162 5.21 -19.28 -0.03
N GLN A 163 5.23 -20.61 0.15
CA GLN A 163 4.55 -21.54 -0.77
C GLN A 163 3.05 -21.26 -0.82
N LYS A 164 2.41 -21.04 0.34
CA LYS A 164 0.99 -20.69 0.40
C LYS A 164 0.66 -19.43 -0.43
N LYS A 165 1.50 -18.40 -0.35
CA LYS A 165 1.31 -17.15 -1.11
C LYS A 165 1.52 -17.35 -2.61
N ILE A 166 2.50 -18.17 -2.99
CA ILE A 166 2.70 -18.59 -4.39
C ILE A 166 1.46 -19.33 -4.90
N ASP A 167 0.90 -20.26 -4.12
CA ASP A 167 -0.29 -21.02 -4.49
C ASP A 167 -1.52 -20.11 -4.66
N ASN A 168 -1.68 -19.12 -3.77
CA ASN A 168 -2.72 -18.10 -3.87
C ASN A 168 -2.58 -17.27 -5.15
N LEU A 169 -1.37 -16.82 -5.50
CA LEU A 169 -1.12 -16.13 -6.77
C LEU A 169 -1.48 -17.00 -7.97
N ILE A 170 -1.03 -18.26 -8.00
CA ILE A 170 -1.35 -19.20 -9.06
C ILE A 170 -2.87 -19.37 -9.21
N ALA A 171 -3.60 -19.45 -8.09
CA ALA A 171 -5.05 -19.55 -8.11
C ALA A 171 -5.70 -18.31 -8.74
N LEU A 172 -5.27 -17.11 -8.35
CA LEU A 172 -5.77 -15.86 -8.92
C LEU A 172 -5.55 -15.82 -10.44
N TYR A 173 -4.35 -16.16 -10.92
CA TYR A 173 -4.05 -16.16 -12.37
C TYR A 173 -4.88 -17.18 -13.15
N LYS A 174 -5.18 -18.35 -12.57
CA LYS A 174 -6.07 -19.34 -13.19
C LYS A 174 -7.49 -18.83 -13.31
N GLU A 175 -8.05 -18.24 -12.24
CA GLU A 175 -9.41 -17.69 -12.26
C GLU A 175 -9.58 -16.57 -13.29
N GLN A 176 -8.56 -15.71 -13.47
CA GLN A 176 -8.60 -14.68 -14.50
C GLN A 176 -8.58 -15.27 -15.91
N SER A 177 -7.72 -16.26 -16.17
CA SER A 177 -7.66 -16.95 -17.46
C SER A 177 -9.00 -17.60 -17.83
N ASP A 178 -9.68 -18.22 -16.86
CA ASP A 178 -10.97 -18.88 -17.09
C ASP A 178 -12.07 -17.84 -17.41
N LYS A 179 -12.09 -16.70 -16.70
CA LYS A 179 -13.03 -15.59 -16.99
C LYS A 179 -12.84 -15.01 -18.40
N GLU A 180 -11.59 -14.86 -18.85
CA GLU A 180 -11.28 -14.37 -20.21
C GLU A 180 -11.70 -15.37 -21.29
N LEU A 181 -11.51 -16.68 -21.06
CA LEU A 181 -11.95 -17.74 -21.97
C LEU A 181 -13.47 -17.79 -22.11
N ASP A 182 -14.21 -17.61 -21.02
CA ASP A 182 -15.67 -17.58 -21.04
C ASP A 182 -16.20 -16.34 -21.79
N ALA A 183 -15.60 -15.16 -21.57
CA ALA A 183 -15.97 -13.95 -22.31
C ALA A 183 -15.81 -14.13 -23.83
N ILE A 184 -14.69 -14.72 -24.28
CA ILE A 184 -14.43 -15.01 -25.70
C ILE A 184 -15.44 -16.02 -26.27
N ARG A 185 -15.85 -17.02 -25.49
CA ARG A 185 -16.89 -17.99 -25.89
C ARG A 185 -18.25 -17.31 -26.07
N PHE A 186 -18.63 -16.42 -25.16
CA PHE A 186 -19.88 -15.67 -25.24
C PHE A 186 -19.93 -14.72 -26.45
N GLU A 187 -18.81 -14.06 -26.81
CA GLU A 187 -18.75 -13.21 -28.00
C GLU A 187 -18.87 -14.01 -29.31
N LYS A 188 -18.30 -15.22 -29.36
CA LYS A 188 -18.37 -16.10 -30.55
C LYS A 188 -19.73 -16.76 -30.77
N ILE A 189 -20.58 -16.85 -29.75
CA ILE A 189 -21.94 -17.43 -29.86
C ILE A 189 -22.96 -16.38 -30.34
N ASN A 190 -22.65 -15.09 -30.18
CA ASN A 190 -23.53 -13.97 -30.54
C ASN A 190 -23.22 -13.34 -31.92
N LEU A 191 -22.36 -13.98 -32.73
CA LEU A 191 -22.01 -13.65 -34.12
C LEU A 191 -22.50 -14.75 -35.07
#